data_AF-A0A3B9ML38-F1
#
_entry.id   AF-A0A3B9ML38-F1
#
_cell.length_a   1.000
_cell.length_b   1.000
_cell.length_c   1.000
_cell.angle_alpha   90.00
_cell.angle_beta   90.00
_cell.angle_gamma   90.00
#
_symmetry.space_group_name_H-M   'P 1'
#
loop_
_entity.id
_entity.type
_entity.pdbx_description
1 polymer ?
#
loop_
_entity_poly.entity_id
_entity_poly.type
_entity_poly.pdbx_seq_one_letter_code
_entity_poly.pdbx_strand_id
1 'polypeptide(L)'
;MNQVTEVHRSNDRALSLLTHTEGVSELGRYLLTQQRKDVGAFKTPTLRDIELTGPYMHNGSQKTLLDVVRFYSNGGQPNSNLDERMRPLNLTDQEINDVVEFLRALTSDDVLRETQSARPQTRTSVPQ
;
A
#
# COMPACT_ATOMS: atom_id res chain seq x y z
N MET A 1 19.76 -37.70 -10.33
CA MET A 1 19.69 -36.23 -10.36
C MET A 1 18.24 -35.78 -10.28
N ASN A 2 17.75 -35.28 -9.13
CA ASN A 2 16.49 -34.52 -9.03
C ASN A 2 16.35 -33.72 -7.72
N GLN A 3 17.45 -33.36 -7.06
CA GLN A 3 17.42 -32.65 -5.77
C GLN A 3 17.35 -31.11 -5.92
N VAL A 4 17.61 -30.56 -7.11
CA VAL A 4 17.73 -29.10 -7.30
C VAL A 4 16.36 -28.40 -7.37
N THR A 5 15.32 -29.10 -7.86
CA THR A 5 13.97 -28.53 -8.03
C THR A 5 13.18 -28.47 -6.71
N GLU A 6 13.54 -29.31 -5.73
CA GLU A 6 12.82 -29.40 -4.45
C GLU A 6 13.27 -28.32 -3.46
N VAL A 7 14.57 -28.01 -3.44
CA VAL A 7 15.17 -26.95 -2.59
C VAL A 7 14.71 -25.54 -2.99
N HIS A 8 14.48 -25.30 -4.29
CA HIS A 8 13.97 -24.00 -4.76
C HIS A 8 12.53 -23.75 -4.27
N ARG A 9 11.64 -24.75 -4.38
CA ARG A 9 10.24 -24.62 -3.91
C ARG A 9 10.12 -24.48 -2.39
N SER A 10 11.01 -25.09 -1.62
CA SER A 10 10.99 -24.95 -0.15
C SER A 10 11.38 -23.54 0.29
N ASN A 11 12.35 -22.92 -0.39
CA ASN A 11 12.79 -21.57 -0.08
C ASN A 11 11.72 -20.52 -0.43
N ASP A 12 11.00 -20.68 -1.54
CA ASP A 12 9.94 -19.75 -1.94
C ASP A 12 8.77 -19.73 -0.94
N ARG A 13 8.42 -20.90 -0.39
CA ARG A 13 7.37 -21.01 0.64
C ARG A 13 7.81 -20.42 1.97
N ALA A 14 9.04 -20.69 2.40
CA ALA A 14 9.58 -20.12 3.63
C ALA A 14 9.61 -18.59 3.54
N LEU A 15 10.06 -18.04 2.40
CA LEU A 15 10.05 -16.60 2.17
C LEU A 15 8.64 -16.02 2.19
N SER A 16 7.67 -16.68 1.53
CA SER A 16 6.27 -16.24 1.52
C SER A 16 5.66 -16.21 2.94
N LEU A 17 6.02 -17.15 3.81
CA LEU A 17 5.57 -17.11 5.21
C LEU A 17 6.18 -15.93 5.98
N LEU A 18 7.47 -15.67 5.78
CA LEU A 18 8.18 -14.57 6.42
C LEU A 18 7.63 -13.20 6.01
N THR A 19 7.22 -13.02 4.75
CA THR A 19 6.65 -11.74 4.26
C THR A 19 5.28 -11.43 4.87
N HIS A 20 4.61 -12.40 5.51
CA HIS A 20 3.31 -12.21 6.18
C HIS A 20 3.40 -12.37 7.71
N THR A 21 4.59 -12.66 8.24
CA THR A 21 4.80 -12.79 9.69
C THR A 21 5.00 -11.40 10.29
N GLU A 22 4.24 -11.04 11.33
CA GLU A 22 4.39 -9.76 12.01
C GLU A 22 5.82 -9.54 12.52
N GLY A 23 6.29 -8.29 12.44
CA GLY A 23 7.67 -7.89 12.77
C GLY A 23 8.71 -8.29 11.72
N VAL A 24 8.52 -9.42 11.03
CA VAL A 24 9.41 -9.87 9.95
C VAL A 24 9.02 -9.23 8.61
N SER A 25 7.72 -9.07 8.35
CA SER A 25 7.20 -8.42 7.14
C SER A 25 7.73 -6.99 6.96
N GLU A 26 7.93 -6.28 8.08
CA GLU A 26 8.48 -4.93 8.13
C GLU A 26 9.92 -4.83 7.60
N LEU A 27 10.66 -5.95 7.51
CA LEU A 27 11.99 -5.97 6.91
C LEU A 27 11.96 -5.70 5.40
N GLY A 28 10.82 -5.94 4.73
CA GLY A 28 10.61 -5.62 3.33
C GLY A 28 11.64 -6.30 2.42
N ARG A 29 12.26 -5.51 1.53
CA ARG A 29 13.22 -5.97 0.52
C ARG A 29 14.44 -6.69 1.11
N TYR A 30 14.81 -6.42 2.37
CA TYR A 30 15.90 -7.12 3.06
C TYR A 30 15.75 -8.64 3.06
N LEU A 31 14.51 -9.16 3.15
CA LEU A 31 14.25 -10.61 3.14
C LEU A 31 14.76 -11.29 1.86
N LEU A 32 14.90 -10.52 0.77
CA LEU A 32 15.41 -10.98 -0.52
C LEU A 32 16.90 -10.66 -0.71
N THR A 33 17.32 -9.44 -0.38
CA THR A 33 18.67 -8.95 -0.74
C THR A 33 19.72 -9.20 0.34
N GLN A 34 19.29 -9.37 1.59
CA GLN A 34 20.15 -9.48 2.78
C GLN A 34 21.08 -8.27 2.99
N GLN A 35 20.79 -7.12 2.36
CA GLN A 35 21.58 -5.89 2.50
C GLN A 35 20.94 -4.96 3.52
N ARG A 36 21.69 -4.54 4.55
CA ARG A 36 21.14 -3.69 5.64
C ARG A 36 20.45 -2.40 5.16
N LYS A 37 20.90 -1.81 4.05
CA LYS A 37 20.28 -0.61 3.46
C LYS A 37 18.86 -0.84 2.92
N ASP A 38 18.46 -2.09 2.69
CA ASP A 38 17.15 -2.46 2.15
C ASP A 38 16.14 -2.80 3.27
N VAL A 39 16.51 -2.65 4.55
CA VAL A 39 15.61 -2.87 5.69
C VAL A 39 14.49 -1.83 5.65
N GLY A 40 13.24 -2.29 5.63
CA GLY A 40 12.06 -1.42 5.54
C GLY A 40 11.83 -0.81 4.15
N ALA A 41 12.61 -1.21 3.14
CA ALA A 41 12.39 -0.77 1.78
C ALA A 41 11.28 -1.60 1.13
N PHE A 42 10.27 -0.92 0.59
CA PHE A 42 9.17 -1.54 -0.14
C PHE A 42 9.14 -1.06 -1.59
N LYS A 43 8.52 -1.87 -2.45
CA LYS A 43 8.26 -1.47 -3.83
C LYS A 43 7.22 -0.34 -3.82
N THR A 44 7.51 0.75 -4.52
CA THR A 44 6.55 1.82 -4.74
C THR A 44 5.35 1.28 -5.53
N PRO A 45 4.12 1.35 -4.98
CA PRO A 45 2.92 0.90 -5.69
C PRO A 45 2.57 1.86 -6.85
N THR A 46 1.75 1.37 -7.78
CA THR A 46 1.09 2.24 -8.77
C THR A 46 0.01 3.09 -8.10
N LEU A 47 -0.27 4.27 -8.63
CA LEU A 47 -1.34 5.17 -8.16
C LEU A 47 -2.59 5.13 -9.04
N ARG A 48 -2.61 4.30 -10.09
CA ARG A 48 -3.81 4.09 -10.91
C ARG A 48 -4.91 3.42 -10.08
N ASP A 49 -6.12 3.93 -10.16
CA ASP A 49 -7.32 3.45 -9.46
C ASP A 49 -7.14 3.38 -7.92
N ILE A 50 -6.23 4.20 -7.37
CA ILE A 50 -5.80 4.11 -5.97
C ILE A 50 -6.94 4.36 -4.98
N GLU A 51 -7.93 5.18 -5.33
CA GLU A 51 -9.08 5.47 -4.45
C GLU A 51 -9.87 4.22 -4.06
N LEU A 52 -9.76 3.14 -4.86
CA LEU A 52 -10.53 1.90 -4.68
C LEU A 52 -9.74 0.79 -3.98
N THR A 53 -8.47 1.01 -3.64
CA THR A 53 -7.57 -0.04 -3.14
C THR A 53 -7.18 0.14 -1.68
N GLY A 54 -7.91 0.96 -0.93
CA GLY A 54 -7.69 1.09 0.52
C GLY A 54 -7.91 -0.25 1.27
N PRO A 55 -7.33 -0.41 2.47
CA PRO A 55 -6.44 0.52 3.17
C PRO A 55 -5.03 0.59 2.56
N TYR A 56 -4.29 1.65 2.88
CA TYR A 56 -3.03 2.04 2.24
C TYR A 56 -1.79 1.76 3.11
N MET A 57 -0.60 1.93 2.50
CA MET A 57 0.72 1.48 2.99
C MET A 57 0.90 -0.04 2.90
N HIS A 58 2.12 -0.52 3.13
CA HIS A 58 2.44 -1.95 3.04
C HIS A 58 1.74 -2.80 4.11
N ASN A 59 1.33 -2.17 5.22
CA ASN A 59 0.67 -2.81 6.35
C ASN A 59 -0.78 -2.36 6.57
N GLY A 60 -1.35 -1.57 5.64
CA GLY A 60 -2.73 -1.09 5.77
C GLY A 60 -2.95 -0.04 6.88
N SER A 61 -1.89 0.61 7.37
CA SER A 61 -1.97 1.55 8.50
C SER A 61 -2.79 2.81 8.21
N GLN A 62 -2.89 3.25 6.95
CA GLN A 62 -3.64 4.45 6.59
C GLN A 62 -4.97 4.08 5.95
N LYS A 63 -6.07 4.64 6.47
CA LYS A 63 -7.42 4.28 6.03
C LYS A 63 -7.88 5.06 4.81
N THR A 64 -7.40 6.29 4.67
CA THR A 64 -7.83 7.21 3.61
C THR A 64 -6.64 7.81 2.86
N LEU A 65 -6.85 8.27 1.61
CA LEU A 65 -5.81 9.00 0.87
C LEU A 65 -5.40 10.29 1.60
N LEU A 66 -6.34 10.93 2.31
CA LEU A 66 -6.04 12.10 3.13
C LEU A 66 -5.01 11.77 4.22
N ASP A 67 -5.16 10.64 4.91
CA ASP A 67 -4.22 10.20 5.95
C ASP A 67 -2.84 9.91 5.34
N VAL A 68 -2.81 9.31 4.14
CA VAL A 68 -1.56 9.05 3.38
C VAL A 68 -0.85 10.36 3.04
N VAL A 69 -1.55 11.33 2.46
CA VAL A 69 -0.94 12.61 2.06
C VAL A 69 -0.46 13.38 3.29
N ARG A 70 -1.23 13.38 4.39
CA ARG A 70 -0.81 13.98 5.66
C ARG A 70 0.42 13.30 6.24
N PHE A 71 0.49 11.97 6.21
CA PHE A 71 1.66 11.22 6.65
C PHE A 71 2.93 11.67 5.92
N TYR A 72 2.88 11.77 4.59
CA TYR A 72 4.01 12.25 3.80
C TYR A 72 4.31 13.74 4.01
N SER A 73 3.28 14.59 4.14
CA SER A 73 3.45 16.03 4.43
C SER A 73 4.18 16.27 5.75
N ASN A 74 3.96 15.41 6.74
CA ASN A 74 4.64 15.45 8.05
C ASN A 74 6.04 14.82 8.03
N GLY A 75 6.52 14.31 6.89
CA GLY A 75 7.83 13.65 6.77
C GLY A 75 7.83 12.16 7.14
N GLY A 76 6.66 11.54 7.29
CA GLY A 76 6.50 10.13 7.64
C GLY A 76 6.81 9.82 9.10
N GLN A 77 7.04 8.54 9.40
CA GLN A 77 7.38 8.05 10.74
C GLN A 77 8.91 7.99 10.90
N PRO A 78 9.51 8.78 11.82
CA PRO A 78 10.93 8.73 12.10
C PRO A 78 11.39 7.32 12.50
N ASN A 79 12.45 6.84 11.84
CA ASN A 79 13.14 5.60 12.17
C ASN A 79 14.57 5.61 11.58
N SER A 80 15.41 4.67 12.00
CA SER A 80 16.83 4.63 11.61
C SER A 80 17.09 4.32 10.13
N ASN A 81 16.09 3.79 9.42
CA ASN A 81 16.18 3.43 8.00
C ASN A 81 15.35 4.37 7.11
N LEU A 82 14.86 5.49 7.67
CA LEU A 82 14.08 6.47 6.93
C LEU A 82 14.97 7.16 5.90
N ASP A 83 14.49 7.27 4.65
CA ASP A 83 15.19 7.96 3.57
C ASP A 83 15.38 9.45 3.91
N GLU A 84 16.57 10.00 3.67
CA GLU A 84 16.91 11.41 3.97
C GLU A 84 16.02 12.42 3.25
N ARG A 85 15.38 12.01 2.14
CA ARG A 85 14.42 12.85 1.40
C ARG A 85 13.04 12.92 2.07
N MET A 86 12.73 12.01 2.99
CA MET A 86 11.51 12.04 3.79
C MET A 86 11.64 13.09 4.88
N ARG A 87 11.26 14.32 4.55
CA ARG A 87 11.26 15.47 5.43
C ARG A 87 9.89 16.16 5.40
N PRO A 88 9.51 16.87 6.48
CA PRO A 88 8.25 17.62 6.48
C PRO A 88 8.19 18.58 5.28
N LEU A 89 7.10 18.46 4.53
CA LEU A 89 6.75 19.37 3.43
C LEU A 89 5.94 20.56 3.94
N ASN A 90 5.25 20.38 5.08
CA ASN A 90 4.40 21.40 5.70
C ASN A 90 3.35 21.96 4.74
N LEU A 91 2.74 21.08 3.94
CA LEU A 91 1.66 21.46 3.03
C LEU A 91 0.50 22.05 3.82
N THR A 92 -0.13 23.08 3.25
CA THR A 92 -1.38 23.63 3.75
C THR A 92 -2.52 22.62 3.59
N ASP A 93 -3.61 22.78 4.34
CA ASP A 93 -4.79 21.93 4.17
C ASP A 93 -5.36 21.98 2.75
N GLN A 94 -5.26 23.14 2.07
CA GLN A 94 -5.69 23.27 0.69
C GLN A 94 -4.82 22.43 -0.25
N GLU A 95 -3.49 22.54 -0.16
CA GLU A 95 -2.58 21.75 -0.99
C GLU A 95 -2.72 20.25 -0.75
N ILE A 96 -2.97 19.85 0.51
CA ILE A 96 -3.27 18.46 0.86
C ILE A 96 -4.54 17.99 0.13
N ASN A 97 -5.61 18.77 0.17
CA ASN A 97 -6.87 18.42 -0.50
C ASN A 97 -6.70 18.38 -2.02
N ASP A 98 -5.96 19.31 -2.60
CA ASP A 98 -5.70 19.35 -4.04
C ASP A 98 -4.94 18.10 -4.51
N VAL A 99 -3.96 17.64 -3.72
CA VAL A 99 -3.25 16.38 -4.00
C VAL A 99 -4.18 15.18 -3.88
N VAL A 100 -5.05 15.14 -2.86
CA VAL A 100 -6.03 14.05 -2.72
C VAL A 100 -6.99 14.00 -3.92
N GLU A 101 -7.49 15.14 -4.38
CA GLU A 101 -8.35 15.21 -5.57
C GLU A 101 -7.60 14.80 -6.84
N PHE A 102 -6.33 15.19 -6.98
CA PHE A 102 -5.49 14.71 -8.06
C PHE A 102 -5.35 13.18 -8.04
N LEU A 103 -5.12 12.57 -6.88
CA LEU A 103 -5.02 11.12 -6.74
C LEU A 103 -6.35 10.41 -7.08
N ARG A 104 -7.49 10.97 -6.67
CA ARG A 104 -8.82 10.45 -7.04
C ARG A 104 -9.04 10.47 -8.55
N ALA A 105 -8.58 11.52 -9.23
CA ALA A 105 -8.65 11.66 -10.67
C ALA A 105 -7.81 10.61 -11.44
N LEU A 106 -6.94 9.85 -10.78
CA LEU A 106 -6.23 8.71 -11.36
C LEU A 106 -7.08 7.43 -11.45
N THR A 107 -8.36 7.51 -11.10
CA THR A 107 -9.32 6.41 -11.18
C THR A 107 -10.05 6.44 -12.51
N SER A 108 -10.05 5.31 -13.20
CA SER A 108 -10.63 5.17 -14.53
C SER A 108 -12.17 5.10 -14.46
N ASP A 109 -12.85 5.80 -15.38
CA ASP A 109 -14.33 5.86 -15.43
C ASP A 109 -14.98 4.47 -15.52
N ASP A 110 -14.38 3.56 -16.28
CA ASP A 110 -14.91 2.20 -16.44
C ASP A 110 -14.90 1.42 -15.12
N VAL A 111 -13.83 1.55 -14.34
CA VAL A 111 -13.70 0.91 -13.02
C VAL A 111 -14.69 1.52 -12.02
N LEU A 112 -14.94 2.83 -12.09
CA LEU A 112 -15.96 3.49 -11.27
C LEU A 112 -17.36 2.95 -11.56
N ARG A 113 -17.72 2.79 -12.85
CA ARG A 113 -19.03 2.26 -13.27
C ARG A 113 -19.22 0.80 -12.86
N GLU A 114 -18.19 -0.03 -13.00
CA GLU A 114 -18.22 -1.43 -12.58
C GLU A 114 -18.38 -1.54 -11.06
N THR A 115 -17.60 -0.77 -10.30
CA THR A 115 -17.65 -0.76 -8.82
C THR A 115 -19.02 -0.30 -8.31
N GLN A 116 -19.65 0.69 -8.97
CA GLN A 116 -21.00 1.16 -8.61
C GLN A 116 -22.09 0.14 -8.95
N SER A 117 -21.93 -0.60 -10.05
CA SER A 117 -22.88 -1.63 -10.48
C SER A 117 -22.79 -2.91 -9.65
N ALA A 118 -21.60 -3.23 -9.13
CA ALA A 118 -21.34 -4.40 -8.30
C ALA A 118 -21.80 -4.26 -6.84
N ARG A 119 -22.16 -3.05 -6.38
CA ARG A 119 -22.80 -2.87 -5.07
C ARG A 119 -24.20 -3.52 -5.10
N PRO A 120 -24.53 -4.44 -4.17
CA PRO A 120 -25.86 -5.01 -4.10
C PRO A 120 -26.88 -3.87 -3.93
N GLN A 121 -27.71 -3.65 -4.93
CA GLN A 121 -28.88 -2.80 -4.82
C GLN A 121 -29.80 -3.51 -3.81
N THR A 122 -29.78 -3.10 -2.54
CA THR A 122 -30.81 -3.51 -1.57
C THR A 122 -32.13 -2.97 -2.08
N ARG A 123 -32.82 -3.75 -2.92
CA ARG A 123 -34.24 -3.58 -3.20
C ARG A 123 -34.97 -3.92 -1.90
N THR A 124 -35.11 -2.93 -1.02
CA THR A 124 -36.11 -2.98 0.05
C THR A 124 -37.47 -2.88 -0.64
N SER A 125 -38.02 -4.02 -1.05
CA SER A 125 -39.45 -4.14 -1.34
C SER A 125 -40.16 -4.05 0.00
N VAL A 126 -40.65 -2.86 0.34
CA VAL A 126 -41.64 -2.68 1.41
C VAL A 126 -42.93 -3.34 0.92
N PRO A 127 -43.46 -4.39 1.59
CA PRO A 127 -44.78 -4.91 1.27
C PRO A 127 -45.84 -3.93 1.80
N GLN A 128 -46.89 -3.72 1.00
CA GLN A 128 -48.11 -2.99 1.39
C GLN A 128 -48.92 -3.77 2.43
#